data_AF-A0AAJ0TEN3-F1
#
_entry.id   AF-A0AAJ0TEN3-F1
#
_cell.length_a   1.000
_cell.length_b   1.000
_cell.length_c   1.000
_cell.angle_alpha   90.00
_cell.angle_beta   90.00
_cell.angle_gamma   90.00
#
_symmetry.space_group_name_H-M   'P 1'
#
loop_
_entity.id
_entity.type
_entity.pdbx_description
1 polymer ?
#
loop_
_entity_poly.entity_id
_entity_poly.type
_entity_poly.pdbx_seq_one_letter_code
_entity_poly.pdbx_strand_id
1 'polypeptide(L)'
;MPEREDDEFELVPMSPFRRLEKRIDKLENTSGGVDVREFFRELVAIIRMNQEIVDELAKSSDALRIELAKLPPKLDEVTRNMNELLSYIRAAAVEESTQISPDTFKPLADKLDQLIDTNKKMNENYDNFSGLLESIEKKLRPPLPPRPPILRPLQR
;
A
#
# COMPACT_ATOMS: atom_id res chain seq x y z
N MET A 1 -59.90 -39.64 3.59
CA MET A 1 -60.17 -38.20 3.78
C MET A 1 -61.53 -38.06 4.45
N PRO A 2 -61.78 -37.16 5.42
CA PRO A 2 -60.97 -36.02 5.86
C PRO A 2 -60.85 -35.84 7.41
N GLU A 3 -60.13 -34.78 7.78
CA GLU A 3 -59.78 -34.21 9.09
C GLU A 3 -60.97 -33.78 9.97
N ARG A 4 -60.75 -33.77 11.31
CA ARG A 4 -61.00 -32.60 12.18
C ARG A 4 -59.99 -32.60 13.34
N GLU A 5 -59.24 -31.50 13.39
CA GLU A 5 -58.51 -30.99 14.56
C GLU A 5 -59.50 -30.74 15.72
N ASP A 6 -59.07 -31.03 16.95
CA ASP A 6 -59.38 -30.27 18.18
C ASP A 6 -58.79 -31.02 19.41
N ASP A 7 -57.62 -30.57 19.84
CA ASP A 7 -57.22 -30.33 21.23
C ASP A 7 -57.47 -31.39 22.33
N GLU A 8 -56.46 -32.22 22.59
CA GLU A 8 -56.17 -32.73 23.95
C GLU A 8 -54.79 -32.25 24.40
N PHE A 9 -54.72 -30.97 24.78
CA PHE A 9 -53.61 -30.44 25.57
C PHE A 9 -53.77 -30.89 27.03
N GLU A 10 -52.89 -31.77 27.51
CA GLU A 10 -52.72 -31.93 28.94
C GLU A 10 -51.77 -30.85 29.47
N LEU A 11 -52.36 -29.93 30.22
CA LEU A 11 -51.75 -28.74 30.82
C LEU A 11 -50.83 -29.14 31.99
N VAL A 12 -49.78 -29.91 31.74
CA VAL A 12 -48.73 -30.11 32.75
C VAL A 12 -47.85 -28.88 32.72
N PRO A 13 -47.78 -28.06 33.79
CA PRO A 13 -46.75 -27.04 33.87
C PRO A 13 -45.42 -27.77 33.75
N MET A 14 -44.70 -27.57 32.63
CA MET A 14 -43.36 -28.09 32.46
C MET A 14 -42.59 -27.72 33.72
N SER A 15 -42.27 -28.72 34.54
CA SER A 15 -41.54 -28.51 35.78
C SER A 15 -40.25 -27.76 35.41
N PRO A 16 -39.74 -26.88 36.28
CA PRO A 16 -38.50 -26.16 36.00
C PRO A 16 -37.39 -27.09 35.49
N PHE A 17 -37.34 -28.32 36.01
CA PHE A 17 -36.47 -29.40 35.54
C PHE A 17 -36.70 -29.80 34.09
N ARG A 18 -37.94 -30.05 33.66
CA ARG A 18 -38.24 -30.42 32.27
C ARG A 18 -37.98 -29.28 31.28
N ARG A 19 -38.14 -28.02 31.70
CA ARG A 19 -37.72 -26.85 30.90
C ARG A 19 -36.20 -26.76 30.79
N LEU A 20 -35.50 -27.07 31.88
CA LEU A 20 -34.05 -27.18 31.91
C LEU A 20 -33.57 -28.31 31.00
N GLU A 21 -34.16 -29.49 31.09
CA GLU A 21 -33.85 -30.67 30.28
C GLU A 21 -34.08 -30.39 28.79
N LYS A 22 -35.22 -29.83 28.40
CA LYS A 22 -35.48 -29.45 27.00
C LYS A 22 -34.59 -28.29 26.51
N ARG A 23 -34.12 -27.42 27.41
CA ARG A 23 -33.13 -26.38 27.09
C ARG A 23 -31.72 -26.96 27.01
N ILE A 24 -31.40 -27.96 27.83
CA ILE A 24 -30.15 -28.73 27.81
C ILE A 24 -30.10 -29.58 26.55
N ASP A 25 -31.14 -30.32 26.18
CA ASP A 25 -31.22 -31.06 24.92
C ASP A 25 -31.06 -30.15 23.70
N LYS A 26 -31.69 -28.96 23.74
CA LYS A 26 -31.50 -27.96 22.68
C LYS A 26 -30.09 -27.38 22.70
N LEU A 27 -29.52 -27.14 23.88
CA LEU A 27 -28.13 -26.73 24.04
C LEU A 27 -27.15 -27.86 23.67
N GLU A 28 -27.42 -29.14 23.85
CA GLU A 28 -26.54 -30.23 23.42
C GLU A 28 -26.62 -30.43 21.91
N ASN A 29 -27.80 -30.24 21.33
CA ASN A 29 -27.98 -30.30 19.88
C ASN A 29 -27.51 -29.02 19.16
N THR A 30 -27.39 -27.89 19.86
CA THR A 30 -27.03 -26.57 19.26
C THR A 30 -25.70 -26.00 19.76
N SER A 31 -25.16 -26.46 20.89
CA SER A 31 -23.82 -26.12 21.41
C SER A 31 -22.90 -27.29 21.08
N GLY A 32 -21.84 -27.11 20.32
CA GLY A 32 -20.96 -25.95 20.39
C GLY A 32 -19.56 -26.42 20.78
N GLY A 33 -19.07 -27.44 20.10
CA GLY A 33 -17.64 -27.55 19.88
C GLY A 33 -17.33 -26.63 18.71
N VAL A 34 -16.32 -25.77 18.83
CA VAL A 34 -15.59 -25.29 17.64
C VAL A 34 -15.40 -26.52 16.76
N ASP A 35 -15.91 -26.53 15.54
CA ASP A 35 -15.64 -27.64 14.63
C ASP A 35 -14.14 -27.57 14.35
N VAL A 36 -13.36 -28.27 15.18
CA VAL A 36 -11.89 -28.25 15.17
C VAL A 36 -11.39 -28.62 13.78
N ARG A 37 -12.18 -29.38 13.02
CA ARG A 37 -11.90 -29.75 11.64
C ARG A 37 -12.12 -28.60 10.68
N GLU A 38 -13.15 -27.77 10.87
CA GLU A 38 -13.38 -26.55 10.10
C GLU A 38 -12.33 -25.49 10.41
N PHE A 39 -12.03 -25.27 11.70
CA PHE A 39 -10.95 -24.37 12.13
C PHE A 39 -9.57 -24.82 11.60
N PHE A 40 -9.28 -26.13 11.61
CA PHE A 40 -8.03 -26.65 11.05
C PHE A 40 -7.98 -26.50 9.52
N ARG A 41 -9.11 -26.65 8.82
CA ARG A 41 -9.20 -26.38 7.38
C ARG A 41 -8.94 -24.90 7.07
N GLU A 42 -9.50 -24.01 7.86
CA GLU A 42 -9.31 -22.56 7.71
C GLU A 42 -7.86 -22.16 8.00
N LEU A 43 -7.25 -22.69 9.06
CA LEU A 43 -5.81 -22.52 9.34
C LEU A 43 -4.93 -23.01 8.18
N VAL A 44 -5.22 -24.18 7.63
CA VAL A 44 -4.48 -24.71 6.47
C VAL A 44 -4.69 -23.83 5.24
N ALA A 45 -5.89 -23.29 5.03
CA ALA A 45 -6.17 -22.34 3.95
C ALA A 45 -5.38 -21.04 4.12
N ILE A 46 -5.33 -20.47 5.33
CA ILE A 46 -4.54 -19.28 5.66
C ILE A 46 -3.05 -19.55 5.43
N ILE A 47 -2.53 -20.71 5.85
CA ILE A 47 -1.13 -21.08 5.63
C ILE A 47 -0.84 -21.19 4.12
N ARG A 48 -1.72 -21.83 3.34
CA ARG A 48 -1.56 -21.93 1.88
C ARG A 48 -1.57 -20.56 1.23
N MET A 49 -2.52 -19.70 1.60
CA MET A 49 -2.64 -18.35 1.07
C MET A 49 -1.42 -17.49 1.44
N ASN A 50 -0.90 -17.62 2.67
CA ASN A 50 0.35 -16.95 3.06
C ASN A 50 1.55 -17.44 2.23
N GLN A 51 1.64 -18.73 1.93
CA GLN A 51 2.72 -19.25 1.08
C GLN A 51 2.59 -18.76 -0.36
N GLU A 52 1.38 -18.67 -0.91
CA GLU A 52 1.14 -18.08 -2.21
C GLU A 52 1.55 -16.60 -2.26
N ILE A 53 1.21 -15.83 -1.22
CA ILE A 53 1.65 -14.43 -1.07
C ILE A 53 3.18 -14.34 -0.98
N VAL A 54 3.83 -15.22 -0.22
CA VAL A 54 5.29 -15.24 -0.10
C VAL A 54 5.95 -15.59 -1.44
N ASP A 55 5.39 -16.54 -2.19
CA ASP A 55 5.89 -16.93 -3.51
C ASP A 55 5.72 -15.79 -4.52
N GLU A 56 4.58 -15.09 -4.51
CA GLU A 56 4.35 -13.89 -5.33
C GLU A 56 5.28 -12.74 -4.95
N LEU A 57 5.53 -12.55 -3.65
CA LEU A 57 6.47 -11.55 -3.16
C LEU A 57 7.91 -11.87 -3.59
N ALA A 58 8.31 -13.13 -3.52
CA ALA A 58 9.63 -13.58 -4.00
C ALA A 58 9.77 -13.33 -5.51
N LYS A 59 8.77 -13.74 -6.30
CA LYS A 59 8.75 -13.51 -7.76
C LYS A 59 8.79 -12.03 -8.14
N SER A 60 8.01 -11.19 -7.46
CA SER A 60 7.99 -9.74 -7.71
C SER A 60 9.30 -9.08 -7.28
N SER A 61 9.91 -9.53 -6.17
CA SER A 61 11.23 -9.08 -5.75
C SER A 61 12.31 -9.41 -6.77
N ASP A 62 12.32 -10.64 -7.31
CA ASP A 62 13.25 -11.04 -8.36
C ASP A 62 13.03 -10.25 -9.65
N ALA A 63 11.77 -10.02 -10.06
CA ALA A 63 11.43 -9.19 -11.21
C ALA A 63 11.94 -7.75 -11.05
N LEU A 64 11.70 -7.14 -9.88
CA LEU A 64 12.20 -5.80 -9.55
C LEU A 64 13.73 -5.75 -9.58
N ARG A 65 14.41 -6.77 -9.04
CA ARG A 65 15.87 -6.86 -9.08
C ARG A 65 16.40 -6.91 -10.52
N ILE A 66 15.72 -7.64 -11.40
CA ILE A 66 16.07 -7.69 -12.83
C ILE A 66 15.84 -6.33 -13.50
N GLU A 67 14.75 -5.63 -13.19
CA GLU A 67 14.50 -4.29 -13.73
C GLU A 67 15.52 -3.26 -13.24
N LEU A 68 15.88 -3.29 -11.96
CA LEU A 68 16.93 -2.46 -11.39
C LEU A 68 18.28 -2.73 -12.04
N ALA A 69 18.60 -3.99 -12.33
CA ALA A 69 19.85 -4.35 -13.02
C ALA A 69 19.93 -3.79 -14.45
N LYS A 70 18.81 -3.43 -15.08
CA LYS A 70 18.78 -2.81 -16.43
C LYS A 70 18.96 -1.28 -16.39
N LEU A 71 18.92 -0.63 -15.24
CA LEU A 71 19.06 0.83 -15.13
C LEU A 71 20.51 1.32 -15.33
N PRO A 72 21.55 0.73 -14.71
CA PRO A 72 22.93 1.18 -14.90
C PRO A 72 23.36 1.32 -16.37
N PRO A 73 23.16 0.33 -17.27
CA PRO A 73 23.59 0.48 -18.66
C PRO A 73 22.83 1.60 -19.39
N LYS A 74 21.57 1.87 -19.05
CA LYS A 74 20.81 3.01 -19.60
C LYS A 74 21.36 4.35 -19.10
N LEU A 75 21.79 4.42 -17.84
CA LEU A 75 22.41 5.62 -17.28
C LEU A 75 23.79 5.88 -17.90
N ASP A 76 24.55 4.82 -18.18
CA ASP A 76 25.83 4.92 -18.89
C ASP A 76 25.63 5.43 -20.33
N GLU A 77 24.60 4.93 -21.02
CA GLU A 77 24.23 5.40 -22.36
C GLU A 77 23.84 6.89 -22.35
N VAL A 78 23.01 7.32 -21.40
CA VAL A 78 22.64 8.74 -21.26
C VAL A 78 23.88 9.59 -20.96
N THR A 79 24.75 9.14 -20.07
CA THR A 79 25.99 9.83 -19.72
C THR A 79 26.91 9.96 -20.94
N ARG A 80 27.00 8.91 -21.76
CA ARG A 80 27.73 8.94 -23.03
C ARG A 80 27.13 9.95 -24.00
N ASN A 81 25.82 9.93 -24.20
CA ASN A 81 25.13 10.86 -25.09
C ASN A 81 25.30 12.32 -24.62
N MET A 82 25.28 12.57 -23.31
CA MET A 82 25.56 13.89 -22.74
C MET A 82 27.01 14.31 -22.97
N ASN A 83 27.99 13.40 -22.80
CA ASN A 83 29.39 13.69 -23.08
C ASN A 83 29.64 13.96 -24.57
N GLU A 84 28.99 13.21 -25.47
CA GLU A 84 29.03 13.46 -26.91
C GLU A 84 28.40 14.81 -27.25
N LEU A 85 27.25 15.16 -26.68
CA LEU A 85 26.65 16.47 -26.82
C LEU A 85 27.58 17.60 -26.32
N LEU A 86 28.18 17.43 -25.14
CA LEU A 86 29.15 18.39 -24.62
C LEU A 86 30.38 18.51 -25.53
N SER A 87 30.81 17.42 -26.17
CA SER A 87 31.90 17.44 -27.14
C SER A 87 31.53 18.24 -28.39
N TYR A 88 30.30 18.09 -28.91
CA TYR A 88 29.80 18.88 -30.03
C TYR A 88 29.67 20.36 -29.68
N ILE A 89 29.17 20.69 -28.48
CA ILE A 89 29.09 22.07 -28.01
C ILE A 89 30.50 22.68 -27.90
N ARG A 90 31.47 21.94 -27.36
CA ARG A 90 32.87 22.40 -27.29
C ARG A 90 33.48 22.58 -28.67
N ALA A 91 33.25 21.65 -29.60
CA ALA A 91 33.74 21.75 -30.97
C ALA A 91 33.13 22.96 -31.70
N ALA A 92 31.81 23.14 -31.59
CA ALA A 92 31.11 24.30 -32.16
C ALA A 92 31.59 25.62 -31.54
N ALA A 93 31.80 25.67 -30.22
CA ALA A 93 32.34 26.85 -29.56
C ALA A 93 33.79 27.17 -29.99
N VAL A 94 34.61 26.16 -30.27
CA VAL A 94 35.97 26.36 -30.81
C VAL A 94 35.92 26.87 -32.25
N GLU A 95 35.08 26.30 -33.11
CA GLU A 95 34.88 26.79 -34.49
C GLU A 95 34.29 28.22 -34.52
N GLU A 96 33.33 28.53 -33.64
CA GLU A 96 32.80 29.89 -33.45
C GLU A 96 33.85 30.85 -32.88
N SER A 97 34.70 30.42 -31.95
CA SER A 97 35.74 31.29 -31.37
C SER A 97 36.79 31.77 -32.39
N THR A 98 36.96 31.02 -33.49
CA THR A 98 37.78 31.44 -34.62
C THR A 98 37.10 32.43 -35.57
N GLN A 99 35.79 32.71 -35.43
CA GLN A 99 35.05 33.58 -36.36
C GLN A 99 34.07 34.60 -35.73
N ILE A 100 33.87 34.65 -34.40
CA ILE A 100 32.74 35.41 -33.84
C ILE A 100 33.10 36.72 -33.15
N SER A 101 32.56 37.81 -33.71
CA SER A 101 32.39 39.12 -33.11
C SER A 101 31.38 39.07 -31.93
N PRO A 102 31.55 39.91 -30.89
CA PRO A 102 30.75 39.88 -29.65
C PRO A 102 29.22 40.03 -29.80
N ASP A 103 28.71 40.39 -30.98
CA ASP A 103 27.27 40.55 -31.23
C ASP A 103 26.51 39.22 -31.42
N THR A 104 27.17 38.10 -31.75
CA THR A 104 26.50 36.79 -31.94
C THR A 104 26.14 36.10 -30.61
N PHE A 105 26.77 36.50 -29.50
CA PHE A 105 26.55 35.89 -28.17
C PHE A 105 25.30 36.41 -27.42
N LYS A 106 24.76 37.57 -27.78
CA LYS A 106 23.55 38.15 -27.17
C LYS A 106 22.33 37.20 -27.17
N PRO A 107 21.91 36.62 -28.30
CA PRO A 107 20.74 35.75 -28.32
C PRO A 107 20.95 34.42 -27.58
N LEU A 108 22.21 33.97 -27.43
CA LEU A 108 22.55 32.79 -26.64
C LEU A 108 22.48 33.10 -25.13
N ALA A 109 23.00 34.25 -24.71
CA ALA A 109 22.91 34.74 -23.34
C ALA A 109 21.45 34.92 -22.91
N ASP A 110 20.62 35.53 -23.76
CA ASP A 110 19.19 35.72 -23.47
C ASP A 110 18.44 34.38 -23.32
N LYS A 111 18.80 33.36 -24.11
CA LYS A 111 18.22 32.01 -23.97
C LYS A 111 18.72 31.28 -22.73
N LEU A 112 19.97 31.47 -22.34
CA LEU A 112 20.51 30.92 -21.09
C LEU A 112 19.84 31.57 -19.87
N ASP A 113 19.61 32.88 -19.90
CA ASP A 113 18.89 33.59 -18.85
C ASP A 113 17.42 33.12 -18.77
N GLN A 114 16.74 32.93 -19.90
CA GLN A 114 15.41 32.31 -19.92
C GLN A 114 15.40 30.89 -19.36
N LEU A 115 16.43 30.08 -19.65
CA LEU A 115 16.53 28.72 -19.14
C LEU A 115 16.78 28.70 -17.62
N ILE A 116 17.57 29.65 -17.11
CA ILE A 116 17.79 29.85 -15.68
C ILE A 116 16.48 30.25 -14.99
N ASP A 117 15.73 31.20 -15.55
CA ASP A 117 14.45 31.62 -15.00
C ASP A 117 13.40 30.51 -15.02
N THR A 118 13.39 29.69 -16.08
CA THR A 118 12.49 28.54 -16.18
C THR A 118 12.83 27.49 -15.12
N ASN A 119 14.12 27.21 -14.90
CA ASN A 119 14.58 26.30 -13.84
C ASN A 119 14.21 26.81 -12.45
N LYS A 120 14.39 28.10 -12.17
CA LYS A 120 13.98 28.70 -10.87
C LYS A 120 12.50 28.50 -10.61
N LYS A 121 11.64 28.80 -11.59
CA LYS A 121 10.19 28.56 -11.48
C LYS A 121 9.84 27.09 -11.28
N MET A 122 10.54 26.18 -11.95
CA MET A 122 10.34 24.75 -11.75
C MET A 122 10.69 24.32 -10.33
N ASN A 123 11.79 24.85 -9.79
CA ASN A 123 12.25 24.55 -8.44
C ASN A 123 11.26 25.06 -7.38
N GLU A 124 10.74 26.28 -7.54
CA GLU A 124 9.68 26.82 -6.68
C GLU A 124 8.40 25.95 -6.73
N ASN A 125 8.03 25.44 -7.91
CA ASN A 125 6.91 24.52 -8.05
C ASN A 125 7.16 23.17 -7.36
N TYR A 126 8.40 22.66 -7.39
CA TYR A 126 8.76 21.45 -6.65
C TYR A 126 8.69 21.65 -5.14
N ASP A 127 9.16 22.79 -4.63
CA ASP A 127 9.04 23.13 -3.20
C ASP A 127 7.56 23.21 -2.77
N ASN A 128 6.72 23.84 -3.59
CA ASN A 128 5.28 23.91 -3.37
C ASN A 128 4.62 22.52 -3.38
N PHE A 129 4.99 21.66 -4.34
CA PHE A 129 4.46 20.31 -4.43
C PHE A 129 4.89 19.44 -3.24
N SER A 130 6.13 19.58 -2.78
CA SER A 130 6.63 18.93 -1.57
C SER A 130 5.84 19.34 -0.34
N GLY A 131 5.55 20.64 -0.18
CA GLY A 131 4.70 21.14 0.90
C GLY A 131 3.27 20.57 0.87
N LEU A 132 2.69 20.38 -0.33
CA LEU A 132 1.40 19.72 -0.48
C LEU A 132 1.46 18.25 -0.06
N LEU A 133 2.52 17.52 -0.43
CA LEU A 133 2.73 16.13 -0.01
C LEU A 133 2.87 16.00 1.52
N GLU A 134 3.61 16.88 2.18
CA GLU A 134 3.67 16.92 3.65
C GLU A 134 2.30 17.16 4.29
N SER A 135 1.47 18.02 3.68
CA SER A 135 0.12 18.27 4.17
C SER A 135 -0.79 17.05 4.02
N ILE A 136 -0.61 16.27 2.96
CA ILE A 136 -1.31 15.01 2.73
C ILE A 136 -0.82 13.94 3.71
N GLU A 137 0.49 13.83 3.95
CA GLU A 137 1.07 12.93 4.96
C GLU A 137 0.48 13.23 6.34
N LYS A 138 0.39 14.50 6.74
CA LYS A 138 -0.22 14.91 8.02
C LYS A 138 -1.69 14.53 8.13
N LYS A 139 -2.45 14.54 7.03
CA LYS A 139 -3.87 14.12 6.99
C LYS A 139 -4.05 12.60 6.96
N LEU A 140 -3.07 11.88 6.42
CA LEU A 140 -3.08 10.41 6.33
C LEU A 140 -2.49 9.74 7.57
N ARG A 141 -1.82 10.47 8.48
CA ARG A 141 -1.40 9.90 9.77
C ARG A 141 -2.62 9.46 10.58
N PRO A 142 -2.79 8.16 10.85
CA PRO A 142 -3.92 7.68 11.63
C PRO A 142 -3.81 8.21 13.07
N PRO A 143 -4.94 8.55 13.73
CA PRO A 143 -4.91 8.85 15.15
C PRO A 143 -4.36 7.64 15.90
N LEU A 144 -3.40 7.88 16.79
CA LEU A 144 -2.87 6.84 17.68
C LEU A 144 -4.05 6.12 18.36
N PRO A 145 -4.14 4.79 18.29
CA PRO A 145 -5.21 4.07 18.95
C PRO A 145 -5.19 4.38 20.45
N PRO A 146 -6.36 4.59 21.09
CA PRO A 146 -6.42 4.87 22.52
C PRO A 146 -5.71 3.75 23.27
N ARG A 147 -4.73 4.12 24.11
CA ARG A 147 -4.00 3.15 24.94
C ARG A 147 -5.02 2.38 25.79
N PRO A 148 -4.96 1.03 25.83
CA PRO A 148 -5.86 0.26 26.65
C PRO A 148 -5.69 0.66 28.13
N PRO A 149 -6.78 0.70 28.91
CA PRO A 149 -6.73 1.06 30.31
C PRO A 149 -5.85 0.07 31.07
N ILE A 150 -4.86 0.59 31.79
CA ILE A 150 -3.98 -0.20 32.67
C ILE A 150 -4.86 -0.73 33.82
N LEU A 151 -5.17 -2.02 33.80
CA LEU A 151 -5.80 -2.71 34.92
C LEU A 151 -4.81 -2.74 36.09
N ARG A 152 -5.08 -1.92 37.12
CA ARG A 152 -4.37 -2.04 38.39
C ARG A 152 -4.90 -3.26 39.13
N PRO A 153 -4.04 -4.15 39.66
CA PRO A 153 -4.50 -5.23 40.51
C PRO A 153 -5.13 -4.66 41.78
N LEU A 154 -6.29 -5.22 42.16
CA LEU A 154 -6.95 -4.96 43.43
C LEU A 154 -5.97 -5.31 44.56
N GLN A 155 -5.58 -4.30 45.34
CA GLN A 155 -4.88 -4.54 46.60
C GLN A 155 -5.85 -5.27 47.53
N ARG A 156 -5.48 -6.50 47.92
CA ARG A 156 -6.17 -7.29 48.94
C ARG A 156 -5.93 -6.71 50.32
#